data_AF-A0A1A8B215-F1
#
_entry.id   AF-A0A1A8B215-F1
#
_cell.length_a   1.000
_cell.length_b   1.000
_cell.length_c   1.000
_cell.angle_alpha   90.00
_cell.angle_beta   90.00
_cell.angle_gamma   90.00
#
_symmetry.space_group_name_H-M   'P 1'
#
loop_
_entity.id
_entity.type
_entity.pdbx_description
1 polymer ?
#
loop_
_entity_poly.entity_id
_entity_poly.type
_entity_poly.pdbx_seq_one_letter_code
_entity_poly.pdbx_strand_id
1 'polypeptide(L)'
;MEKGKDPDGGDMRTKHKKEVKLKRLHSGAGGDPIKSSSSKTTNSQQQRDRSESPGKVRTLKTQEPLISTSGSLKPEPEEDDFTSNSAGVKRKRIKDELLEETPIRKSRSKKHSNDGDSEGSQNKKAKRQTKKAVKKEEGEHPVSKKVKRTKEEIEEARQLKMKKKEEEEQNRWRWWEEKKYEDGVKWMSLEHNGPYFPPEYQPLPDDVSFYYNGKKVKLSLAAEEVALFFAQMLDHEYTTKQVFRENFFKDWRKEMTAEERSLIQHLEKCDFGELHNLHKAKVEARKNMSKEEKQALKEANQKITDEYGYCLLDRHKERIGNFKIEPPGLFRGRGEHPKQGMLKKRVQPEDVIINCSKDSRIPVPPAGHRWKEVRHDNTVTWLASWTENVQGSIKYIMLNANSKLKGEKDWEKYEVARKLKSCVDDIRDQYLRDLKSKEMVTRQRAVALYFIDKLALRAGNEKEEGETADTVGCCSLRVEHITLHDQLDGNECVVEFDFL
;
A
#
# COMPACT_ATOMS: atom_id res chain seq x y z
N MET A 1 -30.42 63.25 -22.38
CA MET A 1 -29.28 63.94 -23.00
C MET A 1 -28.36 62.82 -23.50
N GLU A 2 -28.30 62.46 -24.79
CA GLU A 2 -27.86 63.26 -25.97
C GLU A 2 -26.44 63.83 -25.81
N LYS A 3 -25.47 63.75 -26.75
CA LYS A 3 -25.27 63.12 -28.10
C LYS A 3 -23.73 63.03 -28.35
N GLY A 4 -23.11 62.17 -29.16
CA GLY A 4 -23.57 60.97 -29.90
C GLY A 4 -23.37 61.03 -31.44
N LYS A 5 -22.21 60.60 -32.00
CA LYS A 5 -21.99 60.32 -33.44
C LYS A 5 -20.62 59.68 -33.82
N ASP A 6 -20.67 58.70 -34.72
CA ASP A 6 -19.64 58.16 -35.66
C ASP A 6 -19.50 59.11 -36.91
N PRO A 7 -18.62 58.92 -37.97
CA PRO A 7 -18.17 57.62 -38.55
C PRO A 7 -16.83 57.46 -39.36
N ASP A 8 -16.48 56.19 -39.62
CA ASP A 8 -16.06 55.47 -40.88
C ASP A 8 -15.22 56.13 -42.02
N GLY A 9 -14.46 55.30 -42.79
CA GLY A 9 -14.18 55.59 -44.22
C GLY A 9 -12.83 55.26 -44.92
N GLY A 10 -12.39 53.98 -45.03
CA GLY A 10 -11.51 53.47 -46.13
C GLY A 10 -10.08 54.06 -46.36
N ASP A 11 -9.29 53.70 -47.40
CA ASP A 11 -9.10 52.43 -48.16
C ASP A 11 -7.76 52.45 -48.99
N MET A 12 -7.30 51.28 -49.47
CA MET A 12 -6.40 51.02 -50.64
C MET A 12 -4.91 51.48 -50.71
N ARG A 13 -4.03 50.45 -50.69
CA ARG A 13 -2.97 50.11 -51.68
C ARG A 13 -1.57 50.79 -51.75
N THR A 14 -0.58 49.98 -51.35
CA THR A 14 0.66 49.58 -52.08
C THR A 14 1.68 50.62 -52.61
N LYS A 15 2.97 50.36 -52.31
CA LYS A 15 4.00 50.10 -53.36
C LYS A 15 5.33 49.52 -52.82
N HIS A 16 5.65 48.29 -53.28
CA HIS A 16 6.98 47.83 -53.73
C HIS A 16 8.19 47.77 -52.75
N LYS A 17 9.29 47.02 -52.99
CA LYS A 17 9.56 45.78 -53.80
C LYS A 17 11.06 45.42 -53.70
N LYS A 18 11.42 44.20 -53.23
CA LYS A 18 12.49 43.30 -53.75
C LYS A 18 12.87 42.20 -52.76
N GLU A 19 12.53 40.95 -53.09
CA GLU A 19 13.38 39.81 -52.74
C GLU A 19 14.64 39.82 -53.63
N VAL A 20 15.70 39.14 -53.18
CA VAL A 20 16.69 38.49 -54.04
C VAL A 20 16.78 37.02 -53.63
N LYS A 21 17.00 36.15 -54.62
CA LYS A 21 16.71 34.70 -54.58
C LYS A 21 17.81 33.98 -55.35
N LEU A 22 18.20 32.77 -54.93
CA LEU A 22 18.93 31.68 -55.65
C LEU A 22 19.78 30.86 -54.63
N LYS A 23 20.02 29.55 -54.77
CA LYS A 23 19.43 28.53 -55.68
C LYS A 23 19.60 27.14 -55.06
N ARG A 24 18.65 26.22 -55.34
CA ARG A 24 18.84 24.76 -55.24
C ARG A 24 18.77 24.21 -56.67
N LEU A 25 19.50 23.14 -56.98
CA LEU A 25 19.49 22.49 -58.30
C LEU A 25 18.87 21.08 -58.24
N HIS A 26 18.37 20.63 -59.38
CA HIS A 26 17.64 19.37 -59.59
C HIS A 26 18.25 18.57 -60.75
N SER A 27 18.16 17.24 -60.63
CA SER A 27 17.99 16.28 -61.75
C SER A 27 17.53 14.93 -61.19
N GLY A 28 16.57 14.20 -61.76
CA GLY A 28 15.63 14.56 -62.83
C GLY A 28 14.98 13.33 -63.49
N ALA A 29 13.64 13.33 -63.64
CA ALA A 29 12.80 12.32 -64.32
C ALA A 29 12.84 10.86 -63.81
N GLY A 30 11.80 10.03 -63.96
CA GLY A 30 10.41 10.28 -64.42
C GLY A 30 9.76 8.98 -64.93
N GLY A 31 8.43 8.80 -64.81
CA GLY A 31 7.74 7.63 -65.36
C GLY A 31 6.52 7.12 -64.57
N ASP A 32 5.37 7.75 -64.80
CA ASP A 32 4.02 7.30 -64.41
C ASP A 32 3.36 6.57 -65.63
N PRO A 33 2.15 5.95 -65.57
CA PRO A 33 1.32 5.49 -64.43
C PRO A 33 0.60 4.11 -64.69
N ILE A 34 -0.43 3.77 -63.86
CA ILE A 34 -1.68 3.01 -64.17
C ILE A 34 -1.79 1.47 -63.90
N LYS A 35 -2.86 1.10 -63.14
CA LYS A 35 -3.61 -0.20 -63.01
C LYS A 35 -2.91 -1.42 -62.37
N SER A 36 -3.63 -2.44 -61.85
CA SER A 36 -4.93 -2.52 -61.12
C SER A 36 -5.25 -4.00 -60.79
N SER A 37 -5.99 -4.25 -59.69
CA SER A 37 -6.68 -5.54 -59.38
C SER A 37 -5.75 -6.76 -59.11
N SER A 38 -6.17 -7.89 -58.53
CA SER A 38 -7.16 -8.15 -57.45
C SER A 38 -7.12 -9.65 -57.06
N SER A 39 -7.33 -9.97 -55.76
CA SER A 39 -7.73 -11.33 -55.28
C SER A 39 -6.65 -12.44 -55.46
N LYS A 40 -6.70 -13.65 -54.86
CA LYS A 40 -7.47 -14.26 -53.75
C LYS A 40 -6.84 -15.63 -53.40
N THR A 41 -6.81 -16.03 -52.11
CA THR A 41 -6.74 -17.45 -51.61
C THR A 41 -5.50 -18.31 -52.03
N THR A 42 -5.10 -19.46 -51.44
CA THR A 42 -5.56 -20.30 -50.30
C THR A 42 -4.39 -21.15 -49.71
N ASN A 43 -4.62 -21.84 -48.58
CA ASN A 43 -4.01 -23.10 -48.05
C ASN A 43 -2.98 -23.87 -48.94
N SER A 44 -1.97 -24.57 -48.39
CA SER A 44 -2.16 -25.72 -47.47
C SER A 44 -0.93 -26.18 -46.64
N GLN A 45 -1.18 -27.17 -45.77
CA GLN A 45 -0.23 -28.02 -45.00
C GLN A 45 0.71 -28.84 -45.95
N GLN A 46 1.77 -29.57 -45.53
CA GLN A 46 1.84 -30.59 -44.45
C GLN A 46 3.28 -31.06 -44.11
N GLN A 47 3.43 -31.97 -43.13
CA GLN A 47 4.69 -32.47 -42.53
C GLN A 47 5.43 -33.57 -43.34
N ARG A 48 6.72 -33.80 -43.00
CA ARG A 48 7.24 -35.17 -42.72
C ARG A 48 8.59 -35.19 -41.98
N ASP A 49 8.80 -36.22 -41.14
CA ASP A 49 9.96 -36.43 -40.27
C ASP A 49 11.08 -37.28 -40.90
N ARG A 50 12.33 -37.14 -40.39
CA ARG A 50 13.08 -38.28 -39.81
C ARG A 50 14.29 -37.89 -38.94
N SER A 51 14.74 -38.85 -38.12
CA SER A 51 15.94 -38.87 -37.27
C SER A 51 17.25 -39.05 -38.11
N GLU A 52 18.49 -38.99 -37.58
CA GLU A 52 18.98 -39.17 -36.20
C GLU A 52 20.35 -38.49 -35.93
N SER A 53 20.84 -38.56 -34.67
CA SER A 53 22.06 -37.92 -34.11
C SER A 53 23.36 -38.75 -34.32
N PRO A 54 24.59 -38.39 -33.82
CA PRO A 54 25.03 -37.23 -33.01
C PRO A 54 26.34 -36.51 -33.45
N GLY A 55 26.65 -35.30 -32.91
CA GLY A 55 27.81 -34.50 -33.38
C GLY A 55 28.37 -33.34 -32.54
N LYS A 56 28.35 -33.40 -31.19
CA LYS A 56 29.22 -32.65 -30.23
C LYS A 56 29.44 -31.11 -30.37
N VAL A 57 28.64 -30.35 -29.60
CA VAL A 57 29.01 -29.12 -28.83
C VAL A 57 29.61 -27.89 -29.56
N ARG A 58 28.87 -26.77 -29.49
CA ARG A 58 29.46 -25.45 -29.17
C ARG A 58 28.48 -24.60 -28.34
N THR A 59 28.93 -24.10 -27.20
CA THR A 59 28.07 -23.47 -26.18
C THR A 59 27.70 -22.03 -26.54
N LEU A 60 26.40 -21.70 -26.49
CA LEU A 60 25.90 -20.32 -26.43
C LEU A 60 25.27 -20.06 -25.06
N LYS A 61 25.42 -18.83 -24.57
CA LYS A 61 24.93 -18.42 -23.24
C LYS A 61 23.44 -18.07 -23.32
N THR A 62 22.59 -18.84 -22.66
CA THR A 62 21.23 -18.41 -22.33
C THR A 62 21.30 -17.22 -21.38
N GLN A 63 20.54 -16.16 -21.65
CA GLN A 63 20.41 -15.04 -20.72
C GLN A 63 19.48 -15.42 -19.57
N GLU A 64 19.87 -15.08 -18.34
CA GLU A 64 18.98 -15.19 -17.18
C GLU A 64 17.90 -14.11 -17.28
N PRO A 65 16.62 -14.42 -17.05
CA PRO A 65 15.59 -13.40 -16.89
C PRO A 65 15.84 -12.66 -15.58
N LEU A 66 16.22 -11.38 -15.68
CA LEU A 66 16.44 -10.52 -14.52
C LEU A 66 15.18 -10.49 -13.64
N ILE A 67 15.30 -10.98 -12.41
CA ILE A 67 14.23 -10.98 -11.42
C ILE A 67 13.79 -9.54 -11.21
N SER A 68 12.55 -9.24 -11.58
CA SER A 68 11.95 -7.93 -11.30
C SER A 68 11.86 -7.74 -9.79
N THR A 69 12.69 -6.84 -9.26
CA THR A 69 12.61 -6.40 -7.88
C THR A 69 11.33 -5.58 -7.73
N SER A 70 10.23 -6.28 -7.48
CA SER A 70 8.96 -5.66 -7.12
C SER A 70 9.19 -4.75 -5.92
N GLY A 71 9.22 -3.44 -6.20
CA GLY A 71 9.51 -2.42 -5.22
C GLY A 71 8.55 -2.61 -4.05
N SER A 72 9.08 -2.59 -2.82
CA SER A 72 8.34 -2.96 -1.62
C SER A 72 7.13 -2.05 -1.43
N LEU A 73 6.00 -2.47 -1.99
CA LEU A 73 4.69 -1.92 -1.73
C LEU A 73 4.50 -2.07 -0.24
N LYS A 74 4.55 -0.93 0.47
CA LYS A 74 4.05 -0.88 1.85
C LYS A 74 2.67 -1.53 1.81
N PRO A 75 2.36 -2.49 2.70
CA PRO A 75 0.98 -2.96 2.79
C PRO A 75 0.07 -1.73 2.92
N GLU A 76 -1.12 -1.81 2.30
CA GLU A 76 -2.22 -0.96 2.72
C GLU A 76 -2.32 -1.05 4.24
N PRO A 77 -2.56 0.06 4.97
CA PRO A 77 -2.94 -0.08 6.36
C PRO A 77 -4.18 -0.98 6.39
N GLU A 78 -4.13 -2.06 7.18
CA GLU A 78 -5.32 -2.86 7.49
C GLU A 78 -6.23 -2.01 8.39
N GLU A 79 -6.97 -1.10 7.76
CA GLU A 79 -8.05 -0.30 8.33
C GLU A 79 -9.22 -1.23 8.66
N ASP A 80 -9.07 -2.00 9.75
CA ASP A 80 -10.16 -2.74 10.40
C ASP A 80 -11.13 -1.75 11.05
N ASP A 81 -11.97 -1.17 10.19
CA ASP A 81 -13.17 -0.36 10.47
C ASP A 81 -12.94 0.94 11.28
N PHE A 82 -12.75 2.02 10.51
CA PHE A 82 -12.81 3.44 10.88
C PHE A 82 -13.05 3.78 12.37
N THR A 83 -11.97 3.91 13.13
CA THR A 83 -12.00 4.40 14.53
C THR A 83 -10.90 5.45 14.80
N SER A 84 -11.06 6.64 14.22
CA SER A 84 -10.23 7.80 14.54
C SER A 84 -10.33 8.17 16.02
N ASN A 85 -9.25 8.03 16.80
CA ASN A 85 -9.23 8.43 18.21
C ASN A 85 -7.88 9.02 18.63
N SER A 86 -7.72 10.33 18.42
CA SER A 86 -6.50 11.07 18.71
C SER A 86 -6.37 11.44 20.19
N ALA A 87 -5.74 10.57 20.99
CA ALA A 87 -5.38 10.86 22.38
C ALA A 87 -3.86 10.72 22.60
N GLY A 88 -3.16 11.86 22.67
CA GLY A 88 -1.69 11.89 22.71
C GLY A 88 -1.08 11.39 24.02
N VAL A 89 -0.50 10.18 24.02
CA VAL A 89 0.22 9.61 25.17
C VAL A 89 1.71 9.89 25.05
N LYS A 90 2.25 10.70 25.98
CA LYS A 90 3.68 11.03 26.06
C LYS A 90 4.51 9.77 26.36
N ARG A 91 5.36 9.34 25.42
CA ARG A 91 6.31 8.22 25.63
C ARG A 91 7.33 8.60 26.71
N LYS A 92 7.29 7.93 27.86
CA LYS A 92 8.31 8.05 28.90
C LYS A 92 9.51 7.18 28.53
N ARG A 93 10.64 7.80 28.20
CA ARG A 93 11.88 7.12 27.79
C ARG A 93 12.52 6.45 29.02
N ILE A 94 12.51 5.13 29.06
CA ILE A 94 13.38 4.36 29.97
C ILE A 94 14.76 4.29 29.31
N LYS A 95 15.81 4.45 30.11
CA LYS A 95 17.21 4.43 29.67
C LYS A 95 17.97 3.50 30.61
N ASP A 96 18.20 2.27 30.17
CA ASP A 96 19.02 1.32 30.91
C ASP A 96 20.49 1.54 30.53
N GLU A 97 21.26 2.05 31.48
CA GLU A 97 22.73 2.08 31.46
C GLU A 97 23.21 1.47 32.78
N LEU A 98 23.81 0.28 32.70
CA LEU A 98 24.60 -0.27 33.79
C LEU A 98 25.96 0.46 33.80
N LEU A 99 26.29 1.06 34.93
CA LEU A 99 27.59 1.66 35.19
C LEU A 99 28.40 0.76 36.12
N GLU A 100 29.58 0.34 35.67
CA GLU A 100 30.67 -0.01 36.58
C GLU A 100 31.36 1.28 37.03
N GLU A 101 31.47 1.51 38.34
CA GLU A 101 32.19 2.67 38.87
C GLU A 101 33.68 2.35 39.09
N THR A 102 34.56 3.20 38.56
CA THR A 102 35.91 3.40 39.11
C THR A 102 36.21 4.90 39.25
N PRO A 103 36.78 5.38 40.38
CA PRO A 103 36.76 6.82 40.71
C PRO A 103 38.07 7.57 40.47
N ILE A 104 38.03 8.69 39.74
CA ILE A 104 39.14 9.67 39.65
C ILE A 104 38.64 11.10 39.90
N ARG A 105 39.48 11.93 40.55
CA ARG A 105 39.18 13.29 41.06
C ARG A 105 39.66 14.41 40.11
N LYS A 106 39.24 15.67 40.42
CA LYS A 106 39.67 17.01 39.90
C LYS A 106 38.78 17.53 38.74
N SER A 107 38.54 18.84 38.57
CA SER A 107 38.89 20.06 39.38
C SER A 107 37.95 21.26 39.10
N ARG A 108 38.10 22.36 39.87
CA ARG A 108 37.22 23.55 39.92
C ARG A 108 37.58 24.67 38.93
N SER A 109 36.57 25.36 38.40
CA SER A 109 36.50 26.83 38.14
C SER A 109 35.01 27.20 37.95
N LYS A 110 34.40 28.19 38.62
CA LYS A 110 34.61 29.67 38.65
C LYS A 110 34.56 30.26 37.24
N LYS A 111 33.73 31.26 36.89
CA LYS A 111 33.06 32.37 37.62
C LYS A 111 31.61 32.57 37.06
N HIS A 112 30.74 33.49 37.48
CA HIS A 112 30.91 34.75 38.22
C HIS A 112 29.74 35.03 39.19
N SER A 113 29.97 35.86 40.21
CA SER A 113 28.96 36.46 41.09
C SER A 113 28.59 37.89 40.61
N ASN A 114 27.39 38.37 40.94
CA ASN A 114 27.21 39.35 42.02
C ASN A 114 25.73 39.51 42.48
N ASP A 115 25.60 39.94 43.73
CA ASP A 115 24.57 40.71 44.47
C ASP A 115 23.27 41.12 43.72
N GLY A 116 22.07 41.16 44.34
CA GLY A 116 21.66 40.86 45.72
C GLY A 116 21.43 42.11 46.59
N ASP A 117 20.20 42.29 47.13
CA ASP A 117 19.92 42.72 48.52
C ASP A 117 18.41 42.68 48.88
N SER A 118 18.14 42.74 50.19
CA SER A 118 17.00 43.36 50.90
C SER A 118 15.74 42.55 51.25
N GLU A 119 15.28 42.81 52.48
CA GLU A 119 14.16 42.19 53.18
C GLU A 119 12.84 42.98 53.00
N GLY A 120 11.70 42.39 53.42
CA GLY A 120 10.45 43.15 53.56
C GLY A 120 9.23 42.33 53.99
N SER A 121 8.70 42.60 55.18
CA SER A 121 7.41 42.05 55.64
C SER A 121 6.23 42.95 55.25
N GLN A 122 5.02 42.38 55.01
CA GLN A 122 3.82 42.61 55.87
C GLN A 122 2.44 42.09 55.33
N ASN A 123 1.62 41.64 56.29
CA ASN A 123 0.15 41.72 56.43
C ASN A 123 -0.89 41.48 55.29
N LYS A 124 -1.59 40.34 55.41
CA LYS A 124 -3.05 40.18 55.68
C LYS A 124 -4.11 41.11 55.02
N LYS A 125 -5.03 40.49 54.24
CA LYS A 125 -6.54 40.49 54.32
C LYS A 125 -7.09 39.92 52.98
N ALA A 126 -8.25 39.24 52.84
CA ALA A 126 -9.22 38.56 53.71
C ALA A 126 -10.13 37.66 52.75
N LYS A 127 -11.36 37.17 52.97
CA LYS A 127 -12.39 37.26 54.03
C LYS A 127 -13.48 36.13 53.88
N ARG A 128 -13.61 35.21 54.85
CA ARG A 128 -14.80 34.35 55.18
C ARG A 128 -15.49 33.44 54.11
N GLN A 129 -15.80 32.21 54.54
CA GLN A 129 -17.17 31.62 54.54
C GLN A 129 -17.29 30.54 55.65
N THR A 130 -18.47 30.31 56.25
CA THR A 130 -18.71 29.19 57.21
C THR A 130 -20.19 28.98 57.60
N LYS A 131 -20.60 27.71 57.82
CA LYS A 131 -21.87 27.23 58.44
C LYS A 131 -23.14 27.49 57.58
N LYS A 132 -24.23 26.71 57.55
CA LYS A 132 -24.78 25.39 58.04
C LYS A 132 -26.28 25.41 57.57
N ALA A 133 -27.13 24.37 57.53
CA ALA A 133 -27.05 22.89 57.64
C ALA A 133 -28.44 22.25 57.34
N VAL A 134 -28.52 20.90 57.24
CA VAL A 134 -29.77 20.04 57.33
C VAL A 134 -30.71 20.15 56.11
N LYS A 135 -31.49 19.13 55.65
CA LYS A 135 -31.99 17.84 56.20
C LYS A 135 -31.71 16.62 55.26
N LYS A 136 -32.34 15.46 55.50
CA LYS A 136 -32.12 14.14 54.87
C LYS A 136 -33.42 13.31 54.85
N GLU A 137 -33.80 12.73 53.71
CA GLU A 137 -34.83 11.69 53.42
C GLU A 137 -34.82 11.47 51.87
N GLU A 138 -35.22 10.36 51.23
CA GLU A 138 -35.05 8.92 51.50
C GLU A 138 -35.26 8.10 50.18
N GLY A 139 -34.69 6.88 50.06
CA GLY A 139 -34.88 5.92 48.94
C GLY A 139 -34.20 6.25 47.58
N GLU A 140 -33.97 5.31 46.65
CA GLU A 140 -33.92 3.83 46.75
C GLU A 140 -33.12 3.19 45.57
N HIS A 141 -32.40 2.08 45.85
CA HIS A 141 -31.93 1.04 44.90
C HIS A 141 -30.90 1.37 43.77
N PRO A 142 -30.14 0.38 43.23
CA PRO A 142 -28.67 0.48 43.34
C PRO A 142 -27.85 0.44 42.04
N VAL A 143 -26.73 1.17 42.03
CA VAL A 143 -25.66 1.02 41.03
C VAL A 143 -24.79 -0.20 41.36
N SER A 144 -24.54 -1.06 40.35
CA SER A 144 -23.74 -2.27 40.50
C SER A 144 -22.27 -1.97 40.84
N LYS A 145 -21.78 -2.54 41.95
CA LYS A 145 -20.37 -2.44 42.34
C LYS A 145 -19.50 -3.19 41.33
N LYS A 146 -18.68 -2.48 40.56
CA LYS A 146 -17.51 -3.08 39.90
C LYS A 146 -16.62 -3.69 40.99
N VAL A 147 -16.49 -5.01 41.01
CA VAL A 147 -15.55 -5.70 41.91
C VAL A 147 -14.14 -5.20 41.60
N LYS A 148 -13.48 -4.60 42.59
CA LYS A 148 -12.04 -4.35 42.52
C LYS A 148 -11.35 -5.70 42.69
N ARG A 149 -10.72 -6.18 41.62
CA ARG A 149 -9.83 -7.34 41.64
C ARG A 149 -8.83 -7.19 42.79
N THR A 150 -8.57 -8.28 43.53
CA THR A 150 -7.68 -8.19 44.70
C THR A 150 -6.24 -7.88 44.29
N LYS A 151 -5.41 -7.51 45.26
CA LYS A 151 -3.98 -7.28 45.02
C LYS A 151 -3.29 -8.61 44.65
N GLU A 152 -3.74 -9.75 45.19
CA GLU A 152 -3.27 -11.07 44.77
C GLU A 152 -3.66 -11.40 43.33
N GLU A 153 -4.93 -11.28 42.92
CA GLU A 153 -5.37 -11.56 41.53
C GLU A 153 -4.54 -10.82 40.47
N ILE A 154 -4.15 -9.58 40.78
CA ILE A 154 -3.36 -8.74 39.88
C ILE A 154 -1.91 -9.25 39.77
N GLU A 155 -1.36 -9.80 40.85
CA GLU A 155 0.01 -10.31 40.88
C GLU A 155 0.11 -11.75 40.34
N GLU A 156 -0.88 -12.60 40.61
CA GLU A 156 -1.03 -13.91 39.95
C GLU A 156 -1.14 -13.74 38.41
N ALA A 157 -1.98 -12.81 37.96
CA ALA A 157 -2.12 -12.47 36.54
C ALA A 157 -0.86 -11.82 35.92
N ARG A 158 0.10 -11.36 36.73
CA ARG A 158 1.43 -10.93 36.29
C ARG A 158 2.39 -12.11 36.21
N GLN A 159 2.48 -12.95 37.26
CA GLN A 159 3.35 -14.11 37.27
C GLN A 159 2.99 -15.12 36.17
N LEU A 160 1.70 -15.35 35.91
CA LEU A 160 1.24 -16.19 34.81
C LEU A 160 1.68 -15.63 33.44
N LYS A 161 1.67 -14.30 33.27
CA LYS A 161 2.19 -13.64 32.05
C LYS A 161 3.70 -13.69 31.94
N MET A 162 4.44 -13.61 33.05
CA MET A 162 5.90 -13.76 33.03
C MET A 162 6.30 -15.18 32.66
N LYS A 163 5.73 -16.20 33.32
CA LYS A 163 5.96 -17.61 32.98
C LYS A 163 5.63 -17.91 31.52
N LYS A 164 4.46 -17.45 31.02
CA LYS A 164 4.12 -17.62 29.60
C LYS A 164 5.10 -16.89 28.66
N LYS A 165 5.60 -15.70 29.02
CA LYS A 165 6.63 -15.00 28.22
C LYS A 165 7.96 -15.75 28.24
N GLU A 166 8.36 -16.30 29.38
CA GLU A 166 9.59 -17.10 29.54
C GLU A 166 9.52 -18.40 28.72
N GLU A 167 8.35 -19.06 28.71
CA GLU A 167 8.05 -20.23 27.88
C GLU A 167 8.00 -19.89 26.38
N GLU A 168 7.39 -18.76 25.99
CA GLU A 168 7.43 -18.23 24.61
C GLU A 168 8.85 -17.83 24.18
N GLU A 169 9.70 -17.40 25.11
CA GLU A 169 11.10 -17.00 24.85
C GLU A 169 12.05 -18.19 24.79
N GLN A 170 11.83 -19.25 25.57
CA GLN A 170 12.55 -20.52 25.45
C GLN A 170 12.16 -21.30 24.18
N ASN A 171 10.88 -21.26 23.79
CA ASN A 171 10.40 -21.84 22.53
C ASN A 171 10.64 -20.94 21.30
N ARG A 172 11.24 -19.75 21.46
CA ARG A 172 11.54 -18.87 20.33
C ARG A 172 12.66 -19.47 19.48
N TRP A 173 12.32 -19.81 18.23
CA TRP A 173 13.26 -20.36 17.25
C TRP A 173 14.44 -19.40 17.01
N ARG A 174 15.65 -19.84 17.39
CA ARG A 174 16.91 -19.10 17.19
C ARG A 174 17.51 -19.44 15.83
N TRP A 175 16.74 -19.19 14.76
CA TRP A 175 17.10 -19.55 13.38
C TRP A 175 18.46 -19.00 12.92
N TRP A 176 18.93 -17.90 13.51
CA TRP A 176 20.24 -17.29 13.24
C TRP A 176 21.44 -18.12 13.77
N GLU A 177 21.19 -19.17 14.55
CA GLU A 177 22.20 -20.15 15.01
C GLU A 177 22.23 -21.41 14.12
N GLU A 178 21.33 -21.53 13.16
CA GLU A 178 21.24 -22.68 12.27
C GLU A 178 22.20 -22.58 11.07
N LYS A 179 22.42 -23.72 10.41
CA LYS A 179 23.07 -23.72 9.10
C LYS A 179 22.09 -23.16 8.06
N LYS A 180 22.59 -22.29 7.18
CA LYS A 180 21.84 -21.87 5.99
C LYS A 180 21.52 -23.06 5.09
N TYR A 181 20.41 -22.95 4.37
CA TYR A 181 20.05 -23.89 3.31
C TYR A 181 20.97 -23.72 2.09
N GLU A 182 20.92 -24.70 1.18
CA GLU A 182 21.55 -24.62 -0.13
C GLU A 182 20.95 -23.46 -0.94
N ASP A 183 21.74 -22.87 -1.85
CA ASP A 183 21.31 -21.71 -2.63
C ASP A 183 20.03 -22.00 -3.43
N GLY A 184 19.10 -21.04 -3.43
CA GLY A 184 17.77 -21.19 -4.00
C GLY A 184 16.72 -21.76 -3.02
N VAL A 185 17.04 -22.79 -2.22
CA VAL A 185 16.09 -23.43 -1.29
C VAL A 185 15.62 -22.48 -0.19
N LYS A 186 14.35 -22.53 0.20
CA LYS A 186 13.74 -21.69 1.24
C LYS A 186 13.12 -22.48 2.39
N TRP A 187 12.80 -23.75 2.20
CA TRP A 187 12.29 -24.65 3.23
C TRP A 187 12.43 -26.11 2.79
N MET A 188 12.38 -27.01 3.77
CA MET A 188 12.34 -28.45 3.61
C MET A 188 10.93 -28.99 3.89
N SER A 189 10.24 -28.47 4.93
CA SER A 189 8.82 -28.74 5.15
C SER A 189 7.97 -27.48 5.33
N LEU A 190 6.77 -27.47 4.73
CA LEU A 190 5.77 -26.40 4.85
C LEU A 190 4.36 -27.00 4.89
N GLU A 191 3.65 -26.81 6.01
CA GLU A 191 2.23 -27.18 6.19
C GLU A 191 1.43 -26.00 6.74
N HIS A 192 0.21 -25.79 6.23
CA HIS A 192 -0.71 -24.73 6.68
C HIS A 192 -2.16 -25.11 6.36
N ASN A 193 -3.15 -24.38 6.90
CA ASN A 193 -4.58 -24.63 6.67
C ASN A 193 -5.18 -23.84 5.48
N GLY A 194 -4.35 -23.27 4.60
CA GLY A 194 -4.80 -22.44 3.47
C GLY A 194 -5.19 -21.00 3.88
N PRO A 195 -5.84 -20.24 2.97
CA PRO A 195 -6.38 -18.90 3.25
C PRO A 195 -7.69 -18.94 4.04
N TYR A 196 -7.96 -17.90 4.83
CA TYR A 196 -9.29 -17.60 5.33
C TYR A 196 -10.04 -16.68 4.37
N PHE A 197 -11.18 -17.11 3.83
CA PHE A 197 -12.02 -16.32 2.93
C PHE A 197 -12.86 -15.28 3.68
N PRO A 198 -13.12 -14.10 3.09
CA PRO A 198 -14.06 -13.13 3.65
C PRO A 198 -15.49 -13.71 3.69
N PRO A 199 -16.32 -13.37 4.69
CA PRO A 199 -17.71 -13.81 4.74
C PRO A 199 -18.50 -13.48 3.47
N GLU A 200 -19.47 -14.34 3.13
CA GLU A 200 -20.39 -14.12 2.02
C GLU A 200 -21.31 -12.91 2.24
N TYR A 201 -21.76 -12.34 1.13
CA TYR A 201 -22.61 -11.14 1.16
C TYR A 201 -23.91 -11.40 1.91
N GLN A 202 -24.26 -10.47 2.79
CA GLN A 202 -25.55 -10.45 3.49
C GLN A 202 -26.43 -9.37 2.83
N PRO A 203 -27.58 -9.75 2.22
CA PRO A 203 -28.49 -8.81 1.58
C PRO A 203 -28.95 -7.68 2.49
N LEU A 204 -29.38 -6.57 1.89
CA LEU A 204 -29.98 -5.47 2.64
C LEU A 204 -31.31 -5.90 3.29
N PRO A 205 -31.62 -5.38 4.50
CA PRO A 205 -32.96 -5.47 5.07
C PRO A 205 -34.02 -4.85 4.14
N ASP A 206 -35.23 -5.43 4.04
CA ASP A 206 -36.27 -4.97 3.09
C ASP A 206 -36.78 -3.53 3.36
N ASP A 207 -36.60 -3.02 4.58
CA ASP A 207 -36.86 -1.63 4.96
C ASP A 207 -35.84 -0.64 4.37
N VAL A 208 -34.65 -1.10 3.98
CA VAL A 208 -33.59 -0.28 3.36
C VAL A 208 -33.69 -0.36 1.84
N SER A 209 -33.53 0.79 1.19
CA SER A 209 -33.92 0.99 -0.21
C SER A 209 -32.83 1.69 -1.02
N PHE A 210 -32.55 1.18 -2.22
CA PHE A 210 -31.91 1.97 -3.26
C PHE A 210 -32.98 2.76 -4.03
N TYR A 211 -32.67 4.00 -4.43
CA TYR A 211 -33.57 4.82 -5.26
C TYR A 211 -32.90 5.26 -6.56
N TYR A 212 -33.68 5.22 -7.64
CA TYR A 212 -33.31 5.79 -8.93
C TYR A 212 -34.33 6.85 -9.37
N ASN A 213 -33.87 8.07 -9.62
CA ASN A 213 -34.70 9.20 -10.03
C ASN A 213 -35.96 9.39 -9.13
N GLY A 214 -35.76 9.28 -7.81
CA GLY A 214 -36.81 9.41 -6.80
C GLY A 214 -37.74 8.19 -6.62
N LYS A 215 -37.48 7.05 -7.28
CA LYS A 215 -38.29 5.82 -7.17
C LYS A 215 -37.49 4.70 -6.52
N LYS A 216 -38.09 3.96 -5.56
CA LYS A 216 -37.47 2.76 -4.95
C LYS A 216 -37.25 1.70 -6.03
N VAL A 217 -36.05 1.14 -6.06
CA VAL A 217 -35.62 0.05 -6.96
C VAL A 217 -35.00 -1.03 -6.09
N LYS A 218 -35.51 -2.27 -6.18
CA LYS A 218 -34.85 -3.43 -5.57
C LYS A 218 -33.77 -3.93 -6.53
N LEU A 219 -32.54 -4.03 -6.05
CA LEU A 219 -31.40 -4.46 -6.84
C LEU A 219 -31.27 -6.00 -6.83
N SER A 220 -30.54 -6.53 -7.80
CA SER A 220 -29.98 -7.88 -7.75
C SER A 220 -28.82 -7.95 -6.76
N LEU A 221 -28.60 -9.09 -6.09
CA LEU A 221 -27.62 -9.18 -4.98
C LEU A 221 -26.18 -8.75 -5.39
N ALA A 222 -25.77 -9.02 -6.63
CA ALA A 222 -24.47 -8.59 -7.15
C ALA A 222 -24.40 -7.07 -7.37
N ALA A 223 -25.46 -6.46 -7.89
CA ALA A 223 -25.58 -5.01 -7.98
C ALA A 223 -25.73 -4.36 -6.59
N GLU A 224 -26.34 -5.03 -5.62
CA GLU A 224 -26.57 -4.56 -4.25
C GLU A 224 -25.28 -4.54 -3.41
N GLU A 225 -24.46 -5.60 -3.46
CA GLU A 225 -23.13 -5.63 -2.82
C GLU A 225 -22.24 -4.49 -3.35
N VAL A 226 -22.24 -4.27 -4.67
CA VAL A 226 -21.41 -3.24 -5.31
C VAL A 226 -21.94 -1.82 -5.07
N ALA A 227 -23.27 -1.63 -5.06
CA ALA A 227 -23.88 -0.36 -4.67
C ALA A 227 -23.55 0.01 -3.22
N LEU A 228 -23.52 -1.00 -2.32
CA LEU A 228 -23.17 -0.80 -0.91
C LEU A 228 -21.72 -0.33 -0.74
N PHE A 229 -20.76 -0.79 -1.54
CA PHE A 229 -19.37 -0.30 -1.45
C PHE A 229 -19.25 1.20 -1.75
N PHE A 230 -20.01 1.72 -2.73
CA PHE A 230 -20.05 3.16 -3.01
C PHE A 230 -20.81 3.92 -1.92
N ALA A 231 -21.93 3.36 -1.44
CA ALA A 231 -22.71 3.93 -0.33
C ALA A 231 -21.90 4.04 0.98
N GLN A 232 -21.02 3.08 1.27
CA GLN A 232 -20.09 3.15 2.42
C GLN A 232 -19.12 4.33 2.31
N MET A 233 -18.85 4.83 1.10
CA MET A 233 -17.84 5.87 0.84
C MET A 233 -18.40 7.28 0.54
N LEU A 234 -19.71 7.55 0.67
CA LEU A 234 -20.29 8.87 0.31
C LEU A 234 -19.64 10.07 1.03
N ASP A 235 -19.24 9.92 2.29
CA ASP A 235 -18.55 10.97 3.06
C ASP A 235 -17.07 11.15 2.65
N HIS A 236 -16.51 10.26 1.83
CA HIS A 236 -15.08 10.24 1.49
C HIS A 236 -14.83 10.89 0.13
N GLU A 237 -13.84 11.80 0.10
CA GLU A 237 -13.28 12.48 -1.09
C GLU A 237 -13.25 11.66 -2.40
N TYR A 238 -12.93 10.36 -2.36
CA TYR A 238 -12.96 9.50 -3.55
C TYR A 238 -14.30 9.57 -4.32
N THR A 239 -15.46 9.67 -3.66
CA THR A 239 -16.76 9.71 -4.36
C THR A 239 -17.08 11.05 -5.04
N THR A 240 -16.27 12.09 -4.79
CA THR A 240 -16.31 13.37 -5.53
C THR A 240 -15.41 13.36 -6.77
N LYS A 241 -14.33 12.56 -6.78
CA LYS A 241 -13.41 12.45 -7.92
C LYS A 241 -14.09 11.82 -9.14
N GLN A 242 -14.04 12.51 -10.28
CA GLN A 242 -14.67 12.08 -11.52
C GLN A 242 -14.23 10.68 -11.97
N VAL A 243 -12.91 10.42 -12.02
CA VAL A 243 -12.35 9.11 -12.42
C VAL A 243 -12.88 7.97 -11.55
N PHE A 244 -13.01 8.20 -10.23
CA PHE A 244 -13.55 7.21 -9.29
C PHE A 244 -15.03 6.90 -9.57
N ARG A 245 -15.84 7.94 -9.80
CA ARG A 245 -17.26 7.85 -10.15
C ARG A 245 -17.48 7.10 -11.45
N GLU A 246 -16.70 7.42 -12.48
CA GLU A 246 -16.80 6.83 -13.82
C GLU A 246 -16.40 5.35 -13.82
N ASN A 247 -15.27 5.01 -13.19
CA ASN A 247 -14.84 3.62 -13.05
C ASN A 247 -15.82 2.79 -12.21
N PHE A 248 -16.31 3.34 -11.09
CA PHE A 248 -17.35 2.70 -10.28
C PHE A 248 -18.59 2.40 -11.12
N PHE A 249 -19.14 3.40 -11.81
CA PHE A 249 -20.38 3.22 -12.57
C PHE A 249 -20.22 2.25 -13.75
N LYS A 250 -19.05 2.29 -14.41
CA LYS A 250 -18.65 1.38 -15.49
C LYS A 250 -18.55 -0.08 -15.04
N ASP A 251 -18.04 -0.34 -13.83
CA ASP A 251 -17.92 -1.70 -13.29
C ASP A 251 -19.21 -2.17 -12.61
N TRP A 252 -19.91 -1.32 -11.86
CA TRP A 252 -21.21 -1.65 -11.26
C TRP A 252 -22.25 -2.06 -12.31
N ARG A 253 -22.27 -1.37 -13.47
CA ARG A 253 -23.10 -1.77 -14.62
C ARG A 253 -22.75 -3.14 -15.23
N LYS A 254 -21.63 -3.78 -14.88
CA LYS A 254 -21.32 -5.15 -15.33
C LYS A 254 -22.00 -6.21 -14.46
N GLU A 255 -22.15 -5.93 -13.17
CA GLU A 255 -22.74 -6.84 -12.18
C GLU A 255 -24.29 -6.69 -12.09
N MET A 256 -24.86 -5.73 -12.82
CA MET A 256 -26.31 -5.52 -13.01
C MET A 256 -26.95 -6.48 -14.03
N THR A 257 -28.24 -6.77 -13.86
CA THR A 257 -29.07 -7.48 -14.87
C THR A 257 -29.29 -6.63 -16.14
N ALA A 258 -30.00 -7.18 -17.15
CA ALA A 258 -30.36 -6.43 -18.36
C ALA A 258 -31.35 -5.30 -18.06
N GLU A 259 -32.28 -5.54 -17.14
CA GLU A 259 -33.34 -4.62 -16.70
C GLU A 259 -32.73 -3.46 -15.89
N GLU A 260 -31.87 -3.78 -14.92
CA GLU A 260 -31.13 -2.80 -14.11
C GLU A 260 -30.27 -1.89 -14.99
N ARG A 261 -29.50 -2.46 -15.93
CA ARG A 261 -28.69 -1.69 -16.90
C ARG A 261 -29.54 -0.79 -17.81
N SER A 262 -30.77 -1.17 -18.10
CA SER A 262 -31.69 -0.40 -18.94
C SER A 262 -32.30 0.77 -18.18
N LEU A 263 -32.56 0.60 -16.88
CA LEU A 263 -33.09 1.62 -15.99
C LEU A 263 -32.02 2.62 -15.50
N ILE A 264 -30.91 2.12 -14.96
CA ILE A 264 -29.93 2.90 -14.19
C ILE A 264 -28.87 3.48 -15.15
N GLN A 265 -29.21 4.54 -15.88
CA GLN A 265 -28.39 5.08 -16.97
C GLN A 265 -27.40 6.20 -16.57
N HIS A 266 -27.57 6.83 -15.40
CA HIS A 266 -26.75 7.96 -14.93
C HIS A 266 -26.55 7.87 -13.41
N LEU A 267 -25.31 8.01 -12.94
CA LEU A 267 -24.97 7.95 -11.51
C LEU A 267 -25.60 9.11 -10.71
N GLU A 268 -25.81 10.24 -11.36
CA GLU A 268 -26.35 11.49 -10.80
C GLU A 268 -27.84 11.38 -10.42
N LYS A 269 -28.51 10.32 -10.89
CA LYS A 269 -29.90 9.98 -10.56
C LYS A 269 -30.00 8.85 -9.53
N CYS A 270 -28.88 8.29 -9.09
CA CYS A 270 -28.81 7.24 -8.07
C CYS A 270 -28.73 7.88 -6.68
N ASP A 271 -29.60 7.48 -5.77
CA ASP A 271 -29.53 7.86 -4.36
C ASP A 271 -29.18 6.64 -3.52
N PHE A 272 -28.07 6.77 -2.79
CA PHE A 272 -27.46 5.76 -1.93
C PHE A 272 -27.68 6.09 -0.43
N GLY A 273 -28.49 7.09 -0.11
CA GLY A 273 -28.65 7.67 1.22
C GLY A 273 -29.09 6.67 2.29
N GLU A 274 -30.08 5.81 2.02
CA GLU A 274 -30.50 4.79 3.01
C GLU A 274 -29.42 3.71 3.24
N LEU A 275 -28.72 3.27 2.18
CA LEU A 275 -27.61 2.31 2.29
C LEU A 275 -26.46 2.90 3.13
N HIS A 276 -26.18 4.19 2.93
CA HIS A 276 -25.17 4.93 3.69
C HIS A 276 -25.58 5.18 5.14
N ASN A 277 -26.85 5.50 5.39
CA ASN A 277 -27.41 5.65 6.74
C ASN A 277 -27.40 4.30 7.49
N LEU A 278 -27.73 3.19 6.82
CA LEU A 278 -27.58 1.83 7.36
C LEU A 278 -26.12 1.54 7.73
N HIS A 279 -25.15 1.93 6.88
CA HIS A 279 -23.73 1.75 7.20
C HIS A 279 -23.32 2.57 8.42
N LYS A 280 -23.67 3.86 8.49
CA LYS A 280 -23.44 4.72 9.67
C LYS A 280 -24.06 4.11 10.93
N ALA A 281 -25.30 3.62 10.87
CA ALA A 281 -25.96 2.94 11.98
C ALA A 281 -25.24 1.64 12.41
N LYS A 282 -24.77 0.81 11.46
CA LYS A 282 -23.98 -0.40 11.74
C LYS A 282 -22.64 -0.06 12.41
N VAL A 283 -21.96 1.01 11.97
CA VAL A 283 -20.69 1.47 12.57
C VAL A 283 -20.90 1.98 13.99
N GLU A 284 -21.92 2.81 14.23
CA GLU A 284 -22.24 3.27 15.60
C GLU A 284 -22.74 2.12 16.50
N ALA A 285 -23.46 1.13 15.97
CA ALA A 285 -23.78 -0.09 16.71
C ALA A 285 -22.51 -0.86 17.09
N ARG A 286 -21.55 -1.07 16.17
CA ARG A 286 -20.25 -1.73 16.44
C ARG A 286 -19.47 -1.00 17.55
N LYS A 287 -19.46 0.34 17.52
CA LYS A 287 -18.85 1.18 18.58
C LYS A 287 -19.57 0.99 19.93
N ASN A 288 -20.90 0.92 19.94
CA ASN A 288 -21.72 0.84 21.15
C ASN A 288 -21.98 -0.57 21.71
N MET A 289 -21.57 -1.65 21.03
CA MET A 289 -21.71 -3.04 21.52
C MET A 289 -21.25 -3.21 22.99
N SER A 290 -21.90 -4.13 23.70
CA SER A 290 -21.54 -4.55 25.05
C SER A 290 -20.11 -5.13 25.13
N LYS A 291 -19.61 -5.36 26.34
CA LYS A 291 -18.29 -6.00 26.51
C LYS A 291 -18.36 -7.48 26.19
N GLU A 292 -19.51 -8.06 26.44
CA GLU A 292 -19.86 -9.47 26.32
C GLU A 292 -19.87 -9.84 24.83
N GLU A 293 -20.54 -9.05 23.98
CA GLU A 293 -20.49 -9.17 22.51
C GLU A 293 -19.08 -8.92 21.97
N LYS A 294 -18.39 -7.86 22.43
CA LYS A 294 -17.01 -7.55 22.01
C LYS A 294 -16.03 -8.67 22.39
N GLN A 295 -16.23 -9.35 23.51
CA GLN A 295 -15.42 -10.49 23.93
C GLN A 295 -15.74 -11.74 23.10
N ALA A 296 -17.02 -12.03 22.84
CA ALA A 296 -17.42 -13.14 21.98
C ALA A 296 -16.89 -12.98 20.53
N LEU A 297 -16.98 -11.79 19.96
CA LEU A 297 -16.41 -11.47 18.64
C LEU A 297 -14.88 -11.60 18.61
N LYS A 298 -14.20 -11.24 19.71
CA LYS A 298 -12.76 -11.43 19.86
C LYS A 298 -12.38 -12.92 19.96
N GLU A 299 -13.15 -13.73 20.68
CA GLU A 299 -12.92 -15.17 20.79
C GLU A 299 -13.18 -15.91 19.47
N ALA A 300 -14.19 -15.49 18.69
CA ALA A 300 -14.39 -15.98 17.33
C ALA A 300 -13.20 -15.65 16.40
N ASN A 301 -12.73 -14.40 16.42
CA ASN A 301 -11.53 -13.99 15.68
C ASN A 301 -10.26 -14.71 16.16
N GLN A 302 -10.14 -15.03 17.45
CA GLN A 302 -9.01 -15.77 17.99
C GLN A 302 -9.00 -17.21 17.46
N LYS A 303 -10.14 -17.93 17.46
CA LYS A 303 -10.26 -19.27 16.86
C LYS A 303 -9.82 -19.29 15.39
N ILE A 304 -10.30 -18.34 14.60
CA ILE A 304 -9.88 -18.14 13.20
C ILE A 304 -8.35 -17.89 13.10
N THR A 305 -7.77 -17.15 14.04
CA THR A 305 -6.32 -16.87 14.08
C THR A 305 -5.50 -18.08 14.55
N ASP A 306 -6.04 -18.93 15.42
CA ASP A 306 -5.36 -20.14 15.90
C ASP A 306 -5.36 -21.24 14.84
N GLU A 307 -6.39 -21.29 13.99
CA GLU A 307 -6.55 -22.22 12.86
C GLU A 307 -5.79 -21.76 11.60
N TYR A 308 -6.00 -20.52 11.13
CA TYR A 308 -5.44 -20.02 9.86
C TYR A 308 -4.23 -19.09 10.02
N GLY A 309 -3.96 -18.58 11.22
CA GLY A 309 -2.90 -17.58 11.45
C GLY A 309 -1.48 -18.14 11.60
N TYR A 310 -1.29 -19.45 11.44
CA TYR A 310 -0.01 -20.13 11.64
C TYR A 310 0.23 -21.23 10.60
N CYS A 311 1.50 -21.56 10.38
CA CYS A 311 1.96 -22.71 9.63
C CYS A 311 3.00 -23.51 10.44
N LEU A 312 3.30 -24.73 10.01
CA LEU A 312 4.54 -25.43 10.36
C LEU A 312 5.55 -25.23 9.23
N LEU A 313 6.63 -24.51 9.51
CA LEU A 313 7.77 -24.34 8.62
C LEU A 313 8.97 -25.07 9.22
N ASP A 314 9.51 -26.06 8.53
CA ASP A 314 10.67 -26.84 8.97
C ASP A 314 10.50 -27.42 10.40
N ARG A 315 9.25 -27.80 10.73
CA ARG A 315 8.74 -28.25 12.05
C ARG A 315 8.54 -27.17 13.12
N HIS A 316 8.89 -25.91 12.85
CA HIS A 316 8.64 -24.78 13.75
C HIS A 316 7.28 -24.14 13.47
N LYS A 317 6.51 -23.82 14.52
CA LYS A 317 5.22 -23.11 14.39
C LYS A 317 5.48 -21.63 14.12
N GLU A 318 5.32 -21.22 12.87
CA GLU A 318 5.54 -19.86 12.39
C GLU A 318 4.23 -19.11 12.21
N ARG A 319 4.24 -17.79 12.41
CA ARG A 319 3.04 -16.97 12.25
C ARG A 319 2.89 -16.49 10.80
N ILE A 320 1.69 -16.61 10.25
CA ILE A 320 1.36 -16.07 8.92
C ILE A 320 1.07 -14.56 9.05
N GLY A 321 1.52 -13.76 8.08
CA GLY A 321 1.33 -12.31 8.06
C GLY A 321 -0.11 -11.93 7.74
N ASN A 322 -0.57 -12.32 6.55
CA ASN A 322 -1.83 -11.91 5.92
C ASN A 322 -2.66 -13.12 5.48
N PHE A 323 -3.10 -13.95 6.44
CA PHE A 323 -3.81 -15.20 6.15
C PHE A 323 -5.26 -15.01 5.66
N LYS A 324 -5.84 -13.82 5.88
CA LYS A 324 -7.17 -13.46 5.38
C LYS A 324 -7.06 -12.95 3.94
N ILE A 325 -7.93 -13.42 3.05
CA ILE A 325 -8.09 -12.87 1.70
C ILE A 325 -8.71 -11.47 1.79
N GLU A 326 -8.23 -10.55 0.94
CA GLU A 326 -8.79 -9.19 0.84
C GLU A 326 -10.28 -9.24 0.42
N PRO A 327 -11.19 -8.58 1.15
CA PRO A 327 -12.59 -8.50 0.75
C PRO A 327 -12.79 -7.80 -0.62
N PRO A 328 -13.90 -8.10 -1.33
CA PRO A 328 -14.36 -7.27 -2.44
C PRO A 328 -14.60 -5.81 -1.99
N GLY A 329 -14.54 -4.88 -2.94
CA GLY A 329 -14.70 -3.44 -2.66
C GLY A 329 -14.24 -2.58 -3.83
N LEU A 330 -14.17 -1.26 -3.65
CA LEU A 330 -13.67 -0.33 -4.67
C LEU A 330 -12.17 -0.08 -4.52
N PHE A 331 -11.44 0.00 -5.63
CA PHE A 331 -10.00 0.21 -5.65
C PHE A 331 -9.65 1.67 -5.30
N ARG A 332 -9.01 1.87 -4.14
CA ARG A 332 -8.60 3.19 -3.61
C ARG A 332 -7.15 3.49 -3.99
N GLY A 333 -6.89 3.53 -5.29
CA GLY A 333 -5.58 3.86 -5.85
C GLY A 333 -5.12 5.26 -5.42
N ARG A 334 -3.88 5.36 -4.93
CA ARG A 334 -3.35 6.58 -4.29
C ARG A 334 -2.92 7.63 -5.32
N GLY A 335 -3.07 8.91 -4.98
CA GLY A 335 -2.85 10.03 -5.91
C GLY A 335 -3.94 10.09 -6.98
N GLU A 336 -3.61 10.57 -8.18
CA GLU A 336 -4.50 10.46 -9.35
C GLU A 336 -4.27 9.13 -10.08
N HIS A 337 -4.65 8.04 -9.41
CA HIS A 337 -4.56 6.72 -9.99
C HIS A 337 -5.69 6.51 -11.03
N PRO A 338 -5.40 6.22 -12.31
CA PRO A 338 -6.40 6.16 -13.37
C PRO A 338 -7.45 5.05 -13.15
N LYS A 339 -7.07 3.97 -12.44
CA LYS A 339 -7.95 2.87 -12.03
C LYS A 339 -8.69 3.06 -10.69
N GLN A 340 -8.60 4.22 -10.05
CA GLN A 340 -9.36 4.48 -8.81
C GLN A 340 -10.87 4.30 -9.05
N GLY A 341 -11.58 3.66 -8.14
CA GLY A 341 -13.03 3.37 -8.24
C GLY A 341 -13.40 2.07 -8.96
N MET A 342 -12.46 1.39 -9.63
CA MET A 342 -12.72 0.07 -10.22
C MET A 342 -13.08 -0.98 -9.16
N LEU A 343 -13.87 -1.98 -9.55
CA LEU A 343 -14.32 -3.04 -8.66
C LEU A 343 -13.21 -4.08 -8.42
N LYS A 344 -12.76 -4.21 -7.17
CA LYS A 344 -12.04 -5.39 -6.68
C LYS A 344 -13.05 -6.51 -6.48
N LYS A 345 -12.92 -7.59 -7.24
CA LYS A 345 -13.82 -8.75 -7.19
C LYS A 345 -13.50 -9.66 -5.99
N ARG A 346 -14.51 -10.40 -5.55
CA ARG A 346 -14.42 -11.45 -4.52
C ARG A 346 -13.59 -12.61 -5.09
N VAL A 347 -12.42 -12.86 -4.49
CA VAL A 347 -11.52 -13.96 -4.87
C VAL A 347 -12.16 -15.28 -4.48
N GLN A 348 -12.27 -16.22 -5.42
CA GLN A 348 -12.82 -17.55 -5.19
C GLN A 348 -11.70 -18.58 -4.95
N PRO A 349 -11.98 -19.76 -4.36
CA PRO A 349 -11.00 -20.85 -4.27
C PRO A 349 -10.40 -21.24 -5.63
N GLU A 350 -11.21 -21.18 -6.69
CA GLU A 350 -10.81 -21.41 -8.08
C GLU A 350 -9.82 -20.36 -8.64
N ASP A 351 -9.60 -19.24 -7.95
CA ASP A 351 -8.57 -18.24 -8.27
C ASP A 351 -7.24 -18.51 -7.52
N VAL A 352 -7.28 -19.27 -6.43
CA VAL A 352 -6.18 -19.43 -5.47
C VAL A 352 -5.30 -20.63 -5.78
N ILE A 353 -3.99 -20.37 -5.87
CA ILE A 353 -2.92 -21.36 -5.94
C ILE A 353 -2.37 -21.59 -4.53
N ILE A 354 -2.32 -22.84 -4.09
CA ILE A 354 -1.72 -23.25 -2.81
C ILE A 354 -0.28 -23.73 -3.01
N ASN A 355 0.62 -23.45 -2.05
CA ASN A 355 1.99 -23.95 -2.05
C ASN A 355 2.38 -24.53 -0.67
N CYS A 356 2.63 -25.84 -0.62
CA CYS A 356 2.99 -26.59 0.59
C CYS A 356 3.93 -27.76 0.24
N SER A 357 4.41 -28.55 1.21
CA SER A 357 5.23 -29.74 0.88
C SER A 357 4.41 -30.90 0.30
N LYS A 358 5.05 -31.75 -0.50
CA LYS A 358 4.44 -32.95 -1.13
C LYS A 358 3.95 -33.98 -0.11
N ASP A 359 4.57 -34.01 1.06
CA ASP A 359 4.32 -34.88 2.20
C ASP A 359 3.51 -34.20 3.33
N SER A 360 3.10 -32.93 3.13
CA SER A 360 2.25 -32.20 4.09
C SER A 360 0.76 -32.50 3.92
N ARG A 361 -0.03 -32.20 4.94
CA ARG A 361 -1.49 -32.12 4.82
C ARG A 361 -1.87 -30.92 3.95
N ILE A 362 -2.23 -31.19 2.69
CA ILE A 362 -2.74 -30.19 1.75
C ILE A 362 -4.02 -29.53 2.32
N PRO A 363 -4.14 -28.19 2.29
CA PRO A 363 -5.36 -27.47 2.64
C PRO A 363 -6.60 -27.98 1.89
N VAL A 364 -7.71 -28.17 2.60
CA VAL A 364 -9.00 -28.53 1.99
C VAL A 364 -9.73 -27.24 1.58
N PRO A 365 -10.22 -27.10 0.34
CA PRO A 365 -11.00 -25.94 -0.09
C PRO A 365 -12.38 -25.89 0.59
N PRO A 366 -13.07 -24.74 0.58
CA PRO A 366 -14.47 -24.64 0.99
C PRO A 366 -15.36 -25.68 0.30
N ALA A 367 -16.40 -26.15 1.00
CA ALA A 367 -17.26 -27.23 0.50
C ALA A 367 -17.92 -26.88 -0.84
N GLY A 368 -17.76 -27.76 -1.83
CA GLY A 368 -18.24 -27.57 -3.21
C GLY A 368 -17.25 -26.91 -4.16
N HIS A 369 -16.16 -26.32 -3.65
CA HIS A 369 -15.13 -25.65 -4.44
C HIS A 369 -13.84 -26.48 -4.61
N ARG A 370 -12.93 -26.01 -5.47
CA ARG A 370 -11.56 -26.51 -5.63
C ARG A 370 -10.56 -25.37 -5.69
N TRP A 371 -9.31 -25.63 -5.30
CA TRP A 371 -8.19 -24.73 -5.59
C TRP A 371 -7.94 -24.63 -7.10
N LYS A 372 -7.41 -23.48 -7.55
CA LYS A 372 -6.91 -23.30 -8.92
C LYS A 372 -5.82 -24.31 -9.27
N GLU A 373 -4.90 -24.48 -8.32
CA GLU A 373 -3.72 -25.33 -8.42
C GLU A 373 -3.18 -25.60 -7.00
N VAL A 374 -2.59 -26.77 -6.77
CA VAL A 374 -1.76 -27.04 -5.60
C VAL A 374 -0.36 -27.37 -6.12
N ARG A 375 0.66 -26.66 -5.63
CA ARG A 375 2.06 -26.87 -5.99
C ARG A 375 2.96 -27.05 -4.77
N HIS A 376 4.20 -27.42 -5.05
CA HIS A 376 5.20 -27.80 -4.06
C HIS A 376 6.57 -27.23 -4.45
N ASP A 377 6.64 -25.90 -4.52
CA ASP A 377 7.81 -25.12 -4.89
C ASP A 377 8.48 -24.56 -3.63
N ASN A 378 9.63 -25.14 -3.27
CA ASN A 378 10.42 -24.74 -2.11
C ASN A 378 11.50 -23.70 -2.42
N THR A 379 11.50 -23.11 -3.62
CA THR A 379 12.36 -21.96 -3.97
C THR A 379 11.71 -20.61 -3.61
N VAL A 380 10.40 -20.63 -3.35
CA VAL A 380 9.58 -19.45 -3.02
C VAL A 380 9.13 -19.42 -1.55
N THR A 381 8.78 -18.22 -1.06
CA THR A 381 8.44 -17.95 0.36
C THR A 381 6.97 -17.59 0.57
N TRP A 382 6.07 -18.05 -0.29
CA TRP A 382 4.62 -17.80 -0.22
C TRP A 382 3.85 -19.12 -0.06
N LEU A 383 2.72 -19.05 0.64
CA LEU A 383 1.90 -20.20 1.06
C LEU A 383 0.64 -20.32 0.21
N ALA A 384 0.09 -19.19 -0.22
CA ALA A 384 -0.97 -19.11 -1.22
C ALA A 384 -0.75 -17.88 -2.11
N SER A 385 -1.28 -17.89 -3.32
CA SER A 385 -1.30 -16.73 -4.23
C SER A 385 -2.54 -16.70 -5.12
N TRP A 386 -2.88 -15.53 -5.63
CA TRP A 386 -3.93 -15.33 -6.63
C TRP A 386 -3.61 -14.10 -7.49
N THR A 387 -4.27 -13.96 -8.63
CA THR A 387 -4.18 -12.77 -9.48
C THR A 387 -5.31 -11.82 -9.10
N GLU A 388 -5.04 -10.55 -8.78
CA GLU A 388 -6.10 -9.56 -8.60
C GLU A 388 -6.54 -8.92 -9.93
N ASN A 389 -7.79 -8.47 -10.01
CA ASN A 389 -8.46 -8.19 -11.27
C ASN A 389 -8.35 -6.74 -11.77
N VAL A 390 -7.70 -5.84 -11.03
CA VAL A 390 -7.62 -4.40 -11.36
C VAL A 390 -6.30 -4.10 -12.08
N GLN A 391 -5.18 -4.60 -11.57
CA GLN A 391 -3.85 -4.42 -12.18
C GLN A 391 -3.25 -5.73 -12.72
N GLY A 392 -3.94 -6.86 -12.60
CA GLY A 392 -3.43 -8.17 -13.03
C GLY A 392 -2.25 -8.68 -12.19
N SER A 393 -1.98 -8.05 -11.04
CA SER A 393 -0.83 -8.35 -10.19
C SER A 393 -1.06 -9.60 -9.36
N ILE A 394 0.02 -10.30 -9.01
CA ILE A 394 -0.05 -11.49 -8.14
C ILE A 394 0.02 -11.05 -6.68
N LYS A 395 -1.04 -11.38 -5.93
CA LYS A 395 -1.14 -11.25 -4.48
C LYS A 395 -0.64 -12.54 -3.82
N TYR A 396 -0.07 -12.43 -2.62
CA TYR A 396 0.57 -13.53 -1.91
C TYR A 396 0.21 -13.53 -0.42
N ILE A 397 -0.02 -14.72 0.14
CA ILE A 397 0.03 -14.96 1.58
C ILE A 397 1.46 -15.36 1.94
N MET A 398 2.06 -14.61 2.87
CA MET A 398 3.43 -14.83 3.32
C MET A 398 3.53 -14.89 4.85
N LEU A 399 4.65 -15.41 5.34
CA LEU A 399 4.96 -15.41 6.77
C LEU A 399 5.09 -13.98 7.34
N ASN A 400 4.84 -13.86 8.64
CA ASN A 400 4.95 -12.63 9.41
C ASN A 400 6.40 -12.12 9.44
N ALA A 401 6.60 -10.81 9.64
CA ALA A 401 7.92 -10.18 9.66
C ALA A 401 8.90 -10.79 10.70
N ASN A 402 8.38 -11.37 11.79
CA ASN A 402 9.19 -12.01 12.83
C ASN A 402 9.70 -13.42 12.47
N SER A 403 9.25 -14.00 11.35
CA SER A 403 9.59 -15.37 10.94
C SER A 403 11.00 -15.51 10.37
N LYS A 404 11.57 -16.73 10.37
CA LYS A 404 12.89 -17.04 9.76
C LYS A 404 13.05 -16.44 8.37
N LEU A 405 12.14 -16.78 7.43
CA LEU A 405 12.27 -16.40 6.01
C LEU A 405 12.13 -14.88 5.75
N LYS A 406 11.61 -14.12 6.71
CA LYS A 406 11.56 -12.65 6.67
C LYS A 406 12.77 -12.06 7.40
N GLY A 407 13.11 -12.58 8.58
CA GLY A 407 14.25 -12.16 9.39
C GLY A 407 15.60 -12.36 8.71
N GLU A 408 15.83 -13.51 8.06
CA GLU A 408 17.04 -13.78 7.27
C GLU A 408 17.23 -12.74 6.16
N LYS A 409 16.17 -12.49 5.36
CA LYS A 409 16.21 -11.49 4.28
C LYS A 409 16.40 -10.07 4.80
N ASP A 410 15.81 -9.71 5.94
CA ASP A 410 15.96 -8.38 6.52
C ASP A 410 17.37 -8.18 7.13
N TRP A 411 17.95 -9.23 7.72
CA TRP A 411 19.34 -9.26 8.16
C TRP A 411 20.31 -9.14 6.99
N GLU A 412 20.15 -9.96 5.94
CA GLU A 412 21.00 -9.92 4.74
C GLU A 412 20.95 -8.56 4.04
N LYS A 413 19.77 -7.91 3.97
CA LYS A 413 19.61 -6.53 3.51
C LYS A 413 20.49 -5.55 4.31
N TYR A 414 20.57 -5.69 5.63
CA TYR A 414 21.48 -4.86 6.43
C TYR A 414 22.96 -5.24 6.25
N GLU A 415 23.31 -6.51 6.07
CA GLU A 415 24.68 -6.91 5.76
C GLU A 415 25.14 -6.39 4.39
N VAL A 416 24.25 -6.30 3.39
CA VAL A 416 24.53 -5.61 2.11
C VAL A 416 24.80 -4.12 2.34
N ALA A 417 24.02 -3.44 3.17
CA ALA A 417 24.27 -2.03 3.53
C ALA A 417 25.60 -1.85 4.32
N ARG A 418 25.96 -2.80 5.19
CA ARG A 418 27.26 -2.81 5.91
C ARG A 418 28.44 -3.04 4.95
N LYS A 419 28.29 -3.89 3.93
CA LYS A 419 29.27 -4.07 2.86
C LYS A 419 29.43 -2.80 2.03
N LEU A 420 28.32 -2.16 1.62
CA LEU A 420 28.35 -0.88 0.92
C LEU A 420 29.14 0.18 1.71
N LYS A 421 28.93 0.27 3.03
CA LYS A 421 29.69 1.21 3.89
C LYS A 421 31.22 1.02 3.77
N SER A 422 31.73 -0.19 3.51
CA SER A 422 33.17 -0.43 3.38
C SER A 422 33.80 -0.05 2.02
N CYS A 423 33.00 0.27 1.00
CA CYS A 423 33.47 0.65 -0.35
C CYS A 423 32.76 1.87 -0.95
N VAL A 424 31.91 2.56 -0.16
CA VAL A 424 31.09 3.69 -0.66
C VAL A 424 31.94 4.85 -1.18
N ASP A 425 33.10 5.10 -0.60
CA ASP A 425 33.96 6.22 -1.01
C ASP A 425 34.73 5.93 -2.31
N ASP A 426 35.12 4.67 -2.57
CA ASP A 426 35.62 4.26 -3.90
C ASP A 426 34.56 4.44 -4.99
N ILE A 427 33.30 4.13 -4.67
CA ILE A 427 32.14 4.30 -5.56
C ILE A 427 31.88 5.79 -5.83
N ARG A 428 32.06 6.65 -4.82
CA ARG A 428 31.96 8.11 -4.96
C ARG A 428 33.05 8.67 -5.85
N ASP A 429 34.30 8.31 -5.59
CA ASP A 429 35.43 8.70 -6.44
C ASP A 429 35.25 8.23 -7.89
N GLN A 430 34.69 7.03 -8.10
CA GLN A 430 34.40 6.55 -9.45
C GLN A 430 33.28 7.36 -10.11
N TYR A 431 32.14 7.62 -9.45
CA TYR A 431 31.09 8.41 -10.11
C TYR A 431 31.54 9.87 -10.36
N LEU A 432 32.35 10.46 -9.47
CA LEU A 432 32.92 11.80 -9.66
C LEU A 432 33.90 11.88 -10.84
N ARG A 433 34.59 10.78 -11.17
CA ARG A 433 35.34 10.64 -12.44
C ARG A 433 34.39 10.49 -13.63
N ASP A 434 33.37 9.64 -13.52
CA ASP A 434 32.39 9.36 -14.59
C ASP A 434 31.59 10.61 -15.02
N LEU A 435 31.34 11.58 -14.13
CA LEU A 435 30.75 12.89 -14.47
C LEU A 435 31.53 13.65 -15.55
N LYS A 436 32.83 13.37 -15.72
CA LYS A 436 33.71 13.97 -16.74
C LYS A 436 33.93 13.06 -17.96
N SER A 437 33.21 11.94 -18.05
CA SER A 437 33.28 11.03 -19.20
C SER A 437 32.82 11.69 -20.50
N LYS A 438 33.38 11.27 -21.63
CA LYS A 438 32.89 11.67 -22.96
C LYS A 438 31.50 11.11 -23.23
N GLU A 439 31.29 9.85 -22.83
CA GLU A 439 30.02 9.13 -23.01
C GLU A 439 28.87 9.75 -22.21
N MET A 440 27.74 10.00 -22.89
CA MET A 440 26.56 10.56 -22.24
C MET A 440 25.93 9.59 -21.23
N VAL A 441 25.82 8.30 -21.58
CA VAL A 441 25.23 7.27 -20.71
C VAL A 441 26.02 7.12 -19.40
N THR A 442 27.35 7.22 -19.47
CA THR A 442 28.22 7.23 -18.27
C THR A 442 27.95 8.43 -17.38
N ARG A 443 27.80 9.64 -17.97
CA ARG A 443 27.48 10.86 -17.23
C ARG A 443 26.08 10.81 -16.61
N GLN A 444 25.07 10.37 -17.36
CA GLN A 444 23.69 10.20 -16.87
C GLN A 444 23.64 9.23 -15.68
N ARG A 445 24.31 8.06 -15.79
CA ARG A 445 24.45 7.10 -14.69
C ARG A 445 25.11 7.72 -13.46
N ALA A 446 26.17 8.51 -13.65
CA ALA A 446 26.90 9.15 -12.55
C ALA A 446 26.07 10.23 -11.84
N VAL A 447 25.33 11.06 -12.58
CA VAL A 447 24.39 12.05 -12.01
C VAL A 447 23.27 11.35 -11.25
N ALA A 448 22.67 10.31 -11.82
CA ALA A 448 21.60 9.55 -11.16
C ALA A 448 22.10 8.88 -9.86
N LEU A 449 23.29 8.28 -9.88
CA LEU A 449 23.91 7.68 -8.70
C LEU A 449 24.29 8.72 -7.64
N TYR A 450 24.74 9.91 -8.05
CA TYR A 450 24.99 11.05 -7.15
C TYR A 450 23.71 11.52 -6.45
N PHE A 451 22.60 11.68 -7.17
CA PHE A 451 21.31 12.03 -6.54
C PHE A 451 20.80 10.92 -5.60
N ILE A 452 21.03 9.64 -5.92
CA ILE A 452 20.70 8.52 -5.02
C ILE A 452 21.57 8.54 -3.75
N ASP A 453 22.88 8.80 -3.84
CA ASP A 453 23.78 8.88 -2.66
C ASP A 453 23.54 10.12 -1.80
N LYS A 454 23.28 11.29 -2.41
CA LYS A 454 23.15 12.57 -1.68
C LYS A 454 21.73 12.91 -1.22
N LEU A 455 20.72 12.58 -2.02
CA LEU A 455 19.32 12.95 -1.77
C LEU A 455 18.45 11.75 -1.39
N ALA A 456 19.02 10.54 -1.33
CA ALA A 456 18.31 9.29 -1.04
C ALA A 456 17.10 9.01 -1.96
N LEU A 457 17.16 9.48 -3.21
CA LEU A 457 16.11 9.23 -4.20
C LEU A 457 15.93 7.72 -4.43
N ARG A 458 14.67 7.32 -4.69
CA ARG A 458 14.37 5.95 -5.13
C ARG A 458 14.82 5.79 -6.58
N ALA A 459 15.16 4.56 -6.98
CA ALA A 459 15.66 4.26 -8.32
C ALA A 459 14.75 4.81 -9.44
N GLY A 460 13.43 4.71 -9.30
CA GLY A 460 12.48 5.21 -10.31
C GLY A 460 12.40 4.26 -11.50
N ASN A 461 11.73 3.13 -11.31
CA ASN A 461 11.40 2.25 -12.42
C ASN A 461 10.40 2.95 -13.36
N GLU A 462 10.50 2.64 -14.65
CA GLU A 462 9.46 2.96 -15.63
C GLU A 462 8.12 2.29 -15.24
N LYS A 463 7.01 2.92 -15.62
CA LYS A 463 5.64 2.41 -15.43
C LYS A 463 4.87 2.52 -16.74
N GLU A 464 3.86 1.69 -16.89
CA GLU A 464 2.91 1.79 -18.00
C GLU A 464 1.98 3.00 -17.82
N GLU A 465 1.93 3.85 -18.84
CA GLU A 465 1.16 5.09 -18.88
C GLU A 465 -0.35 4.80 -18.89
N GLY A 466 -1.13 5.54 -18.10
CA GLY A 466 -2.58 5.31 -17.97
C GLY A 466 -2.99 4.06 -17.16
N GLU A 467 -2.05 3.21 -16.78
CA GLU A 467 -2.29 2.02 -15.94
C GLU A 467 -2.05 2.28 -14.44
N THR A 468 -1.15 3.21 -14.13
CA THR A 468 -0.76 3.56 -12.75
C THR A 468 -0.79 5.07 -12.52
N ALA A 469 -0.78 5.51 -11.25
CA ALA A 469 -0.58 6.92 -10.94
C ALA A 469 0.81 7.39 -11.38
N ASP A 470 0.90 8.54 -12.05
CA ASP A 470 2.17 9.15 -12.41
C ASP A 470 2.92 9.62 -11.16
N THR A 471 4.07 8.99 -10.90
CA THR A 471 5.01 9.30 -9.82
C THR A 471 6.37 8.76 -10.27
N VAL A 472 7.46 9.41 -9.92
CA VAL A 472 8.79 9.14 -10.49
C VAL A 472 9.84 8.80 -9.44
N GLY A 473 11.03 8.46 -9.90
CA GLY A 473 12.25 8.41 -9.10
C GLY A 473 13.44 8.78 -9.99
N CYS A 474 14.66 8.62 -9.47
CA CYS A 474 15.87 9.20 -10.06
C CYS A 474 16.06 8.90 -11.57
N CYS A 475 15.84 7.65 -12.00
CA CYS A 475 16.00 7.22 -13.39
C CYS A 475 14.77 7.52 -14.29
N SER A 476 13.64 7.95 -13.71
CA SER A 476 12.41 8.33 -14.42
C SER A 476 12.04 9.82 -14.26
N LEU A 477 12.97 10.64 -13.76
CA LEU A 477 12.82 12.11 -13.76
C LEU A 477 12.69 12.64 -15.20
N ARG A 478 11.73 13.54 -15.41
CA ARG A 478 11.47 14.24 -16.66
C ARG A 478 12.01 15.68 -16.57
N VAL A 479 12.19 16.35 -17.70
CA VAL A 479 12.77 17.71 -17.75
C VAL A 479 11.95 18.72 -16.93
N GLU A 480 10.63 18.55 -16.87
CA GLU A 480 9.71 19.40 -16.11
C GLU A 480 9.86 19.30 -14.58
N HIS A 481 10.54 18.26 -14.06
CA HIS A 481 10.72 18.03 -12.62
C HIS A 481 11.96 18.72 -12.02
N ILE A 482 12.76 19.42 -12.85
CA ILE A 482 14.05 19.98 -12.46
C ILE A 482 14.22 21.39 -13.03
N THR A 483 14.33 22.40 -12.15
CA THR A 483 14.75 23.76 -12.52
C THR A 483 16.20 23.97 -12.11
N LEU A 484 17.01 24.55 -13.01
CA LEU A 484 18.41 24.85 -12.77
C LEU A 484 18.58 26.36 -12.56
N HIS A 485 19.21 26.74 -11.45
CA HIS A 485 19.45 28.14 -11.08
C HIS A 485 20.95 28.37 -10.90
N ASP A 486 21.53 29.31 -11.65
CA ASP A 486 22.94 29.68 -11.49
C ASP A 486 23.23 30.20 -10.07
N GLN A 487 22.30 30.98 -9.51
CA GLN A 487 22.27 31.37 -8.10
C GLN A 487 20.83 31.40 -7.56
N LEU A 488 20.59 30.83 -6.37
CA LEU A 488 19.31 30.89 -5.63
C LEU A 488 19.58 30.88 -4.12
N ASP A 489 18.85 31.72 -3.36
CA ASP A 489 18.99 31.90 -1.90
C ASP A 489 20.44 32.11 -1.40
N GLY A 490 21.28 32.74 -2.23
CA GLY A 490 22.69 33.00 -1.94
C GLY A 490 23.63 31.81 -2.16
N ASN A 491 23.14 30.70 -2.73
CA ASN A 491 23.93 29.53 -3.11
C ASN A 491 24.11 29.50 -4.64
N GLU A 492 25.22 28.94 -5.11
CA GLU A 492 25.52 28.79 -6.55
C GLU A 492 25.18 27.37 -7.05
N CYS A 493 24.87 27.25 -8.36
CA CYS A 493 24.58 25.97 -9.03
C CYS A 493 23.46 25.16 -8.36
N VAL A 494 22.34 25.81 -8.04
CA VAL A 494 21.21 25.21 -7.32
C VAL A 494 20.34 24.40 -8.27
N VAL A 495 19.96 23.19 -7.84
CA VAL A 495 19.04 22.29 -8.54
C VAL A 495 17.76 22.20 -7.72
N GLU A 496 16.69 22.81 -8.22
CA GLU A 496 15.35 22.72 -7.66
C GLU A 496 14.65 21.48 -8.21
N PHE A 497 13.98 20.72 -7.34
CA PHE A 497 13.28 19.49 -7.69
C PHE A 497 11.81 19.58 -7.24
N ASP A 498 10.88 19.37 -8.16
CA ASP A 498 9.44 19.27 -7.87
C ASP A 498 8.83 18.07 -8.61
N PHE A 499 8.36 17.07 -7.87
CA PHE A 499 7.74 15.83 -8.37
C PHE A 499 7.09 15.01 -7.24
N LEU A 500 6.36 13.96 -7.62
CA LEU A 500 5.66 13.00 -6.73
C LEU A 500 6.25 11.58 -6.82
#